data_AF-A0A0M3KDR2-F1
#
_entry.id   AF-A0A0M3KDR2-F1
#
_cell.length_a   1.000
_cell.length_b   1.000
_cell.length_c   1.000
_cell.angle_alpha   90.00
_cell.angle_beta   90.00
_cell.angle_gamma   90.00
#
_symmetry.space_group_name_H-M   'P 1'
#
loop_
_entity.id
_entity.type
_entity.pdbx_description
1 polymer ?
#
loop_
_entity_poly.entity_id
_entity_poly.type
_entity_poly.pdbx_seq_one_letter_code
_entity_poly.pdbx_strand_id
1 'polypeptide(L)'
;MLLVVPELLMGNRVLRKFDGTGDKALRIQFRDDNGEALKLNQVGQTIINVTVHNTMRRGIYISDRHFIYLASSNSQMRDSGCYFFDEGEDGKQVEEIRNQLGIFNKSNIPKLMARIGQCFTQAKLRHKHYNQTFDVIGGRDTSGEPYTFSDGCGRISVKYAEDIASDLDLGNCVPSCFQIRFRGIKGVVSVDPWLSDRTEWSEKYSVPDNREKYKRKNKLRVHFRPSQNKFHGSVEMYIEIVKYSSPTGVCLNRPFIAILDQVSAMQGYKLHCRMTDRICELLDRQLMELAEALMLENRYVNIVLMKLLLFS
;
A
#
# COMPACT_ATOMS: atom_id res chain seq x y z
N MET A 1 21.66 -21.81 0.43
CA MET A 1 20.71 -21.08 1.29
C MET A 1 21.53 -20.29 2.29
N LEU A 2 21.33 -18.98 2.37
CA LEU A 2 22.05 -18.10 3.29
C LEU A 2 21.06 -17.60 4.35
N LEU A 3 21.36 -17.88 5.63
CA LEU A 3 20.57 -17.39 6.75
C LEU A 3 21.19 -16.08 7.23
N VAL A 4 20.37 -15.03 7.27
CA VAL A 4 20.77 -13.71 7.76
C VAL A 4 20.36 -13.60 9.23
N VAL A 5 21.08 -12.77 9.98
CA VAL A 5 20.76 -12.43 11.37
C VAL A 5 19.30 -11.93 11.44
N PRO A 6 18.54 -12.30 12.49
CA PRO A 6 17.18 -11.82 12.67
C PRO A 6 17.09 -10.29 12.64
N GLU A 7 16.32 -9.75 11.69
CA GLU A 7 16.05 -8.32 11.58
C GLU A 7 14.68 -7.98 12.20
N LEU A 8 14.62 -6.85 12.91
CA LEU A 8 13.36 -6.28 13.36
C LEU A 8 12.57 -5.76 12.16
N LEU A 9 11.66 -6.58 11.64
CA LEU A 9 10.72 -6.17 10.61
C LEU A 9 9.52 -5.47 11.25
N MET A 10 9.11 -4.32 10.72
CA MET A 10 7.86 -3.67 11.13
C MET A 10 6.69 -4.65 10.95
N GLY A 11 6.05 -5.00 12.06
CA GLY A 11 5.07 -6.08 12.14
C GLY A 11 3.93 -5.91 11.13
N ASN A 12 3.75 -6.90 10.26
CA ASN A 12 2.56 -6.97 9.42
C ASN A 12 1.41 -7.63 10.20
N ARG A 13 0.16 -7.37 9.81
CA ARG A 13 -1.02 -7.91 10.52
C ARG A 13 -1.03 -9.44 10.64
N VAL A 14 -0.60 -10.17 9.61
CA VAL A 14 -0.61 -11.64 9.61
C VAL A 14 0.40 -12.17 10.62
N LEU A 15 1.65 -11.71 10.56
CA LEU A 15 2.70 -12.09 11.50
C LEU A 15 2.34 -11.72 12.93
N ARG A 16 1.84 -10.51 13.18
CA ARG A 16 1.40 -10.12 14.54
C ARG A 16 0.28 -10.97 15.11
N LYS A 17 -0.55 -11.56 14.24
CA LYS A 17 -1.70 -12.38 14.68
C LYS A 17 -1.31 -13.84 14.90
N PHE A 18 -0.47 -14.39 14.03
CA PHE A 18 -0.19 -15.82 13.99
C PHE A 18 1.22 -16.19 14.47
N ASP A 19 2.12 -15.22 14.56
CA ASP A 19 3.53 -15.38 14.97
C ASP A 19 3.91 -14.35 16.04
N GLY A 20 3.28 -14.47 17.22
CA GLY A 20 3.56 -13.58 18.35
C GLY A 20 4.95 -13.76 18.96
N THR A 21 5.57 -14.93 18.75
CA THR A 21 6.91 -15.29 19.21
C THR A 21 8.00 -14.88 18.21
N GLY A 22 7.66 -14.67 16.94
CA GLY A 22 8.58 -14.21 15.88
C GLY A 22 9.44 -15.32 15.30
N ASP A 23 9.14 -16.58 15.61
CA ASP A 23 9.92 -17.77 15.23
C ASP A 23 9.16 -18.68 14.24
N LYS A 24 7.88 -18.41 13.96
CA LYS A 24 7.04 -19.25 13.09
C LYS A 24 7.03 -18.80 11.64
N ALA A 25 7.58 -17.63 11.33
CA ALA A 25 7.62 -17.12 9.98
C ALA A 25 9.03 -16.86 9.47
N LEU A 26 9.24 -17.16 8.19
CA LEU A 26 10.46 -16.84 7.46
C LEU A 26 10.16 -15.87 6.34
N ARG A 27 10.99 -14.84 6.21
CA ARG A 27 11.04 -14.01 5.00
C ARG A 27 12.12 -14.57 4.09
N ILE A 28 11.73 -15.10 2.94
CA ILE A 28 12.66 -15.65 1.95
C ILE A 28 12.74 -14.71 0.76
N GLN A 29 13.95 -14.41 0.32
CA GLN A 29 14.22 -13.65 -0.90
C GLN A 29 15.02 -14.52 -1.87
N PHE A 30 14.59 -14.55 -3.12
CA PHE A 30 15.25 -15.30 -4.17
C PHE A 30 16.19 -14.36 -4.95
N ARG A 31 17.49 -14.54 -4.74
CA ARG A 31 18.57 -13.71 -5.30
C ARG A 31 19.56 -14.55 -6.08
N ASP A 32 20.22 -13.89 -7.02
CA ASP A 32 21.43 -14.39 -7.66
C ASP A 32 22.65 -14.17 -6.73
N ASP A 33 23.80 -14.75 -7.06
CA ASP A 33 25.01 -14.71 -6.22
C ASP A 33 25.55 -13.28 -6.02
N ASN A 34 25.23 -12.38 -6.94
CA ASN A 34 25.55 -10.94 -6.85
C ASN A 34 24.55 -10.13 -6.00
N GLY A 35 23.52 -10.78 -5.43
CA GLY A 35 22.47 -10.13 -4.64
C GLY A 35 21.35 -9.50 -5.48
N GLU A 36 21.40 -9.56 -6.81
CA GLU A 36 20.33 -9.08 -7.67
C GLU A 36 19.13 -10.03 -7.69
N ALA A 37 17.99 -9.54 -8.17
CA ALA A 37 16.80 -10.36 -8.37
C ALA A 37 17.04 -11.41 -9.47
N LEU A 38 16.65 -12.67 -9.22
CA LEU A 38 16.68 -13.72 -10.24
C LEU A 38 15.72 -13.38 -11.40
N LYS A 39 16.28 -13.17 -12.60
CA LYS A 39 15.50 -12.95 -13.83
C LYS A 39 15.70 -14.09 -14.80
N LEU A 40 14.60 -14.53 -15.44
CA LEU A 40 14.61 -15.62 -16.41
C LEU A 40 15.66 -15.43 -17.52
N ASN A 41 15.81 -14.20 -18.00
CA ASN A 41 16.75 -13.87 -19.08
C ASN A 41 18.23 -13.92 -18.65
N GLN A 42 18.53 -13.91 -17.35
CA GLN A 42 19.90 -13.94 -16.83
C GLN A 42 20.31 -15.37 -16.44
N VAL A 43 19.47 -16.07 -15.66
CA VAL A 43 19.81 -17.37 -15.06
C VAL A 43 19.24 -18.59 -15.81
N GLY A 44 18.30 -18.36 -16.74
CA GLY A 44 17.62 -19.43 -17.46
C GLY A 44 16.57 -20.18 -16.65
N GLN A 45 15.73 -20.95 -17.36
CA GLN A 45 14.55 -21.62 -16.78
C GLN A 45 14.92 -22.72 -15.78
N THR A 46 16.01 -23.45 -16.02
CA THR A 46 16.42 -24.58 -15.18
C THR A 46 16.74 -24.13 -13.76
N ILE A 47 17.53 -23.08 -13.60
CA ILE A 47 17.89 -22.55 -12.27
C ILE A 47 16.64 -22.06 -11.54
N ILE A 48 15.76 -21.33 -12.22
CA ILE A 48 14.49 -20.88 -11.64
C ILE A 48 13.61 -22.05 -11.19
N ASN A 49 13.54 -23.12 -11.98
CA ASN A 49 12.75 -24.29 -11.62
C ASN A 49 13.35 -25.04 -10.43
N VAL A 50 14.67 -25.24 -10.44
CA VAL A 50 15.36 -25.98 -9.38
C VAL A 50 15.35 -25.23 -8.05
N THR A 51 15.42 -23.90 -8.09
CA THR A 51 15.43 -23.03 -6.91
C THR A 51 14.02 -22.56 -6.55
N VAL A 52 13.50 -21.53 -7.22
CA VAL A 52 12.23 -20.87 -6.89
C VAL A 52 11.06 -21.83 -6.93
N HIS A 53 10.87 -22.58 -8.02
CA HIS A 53 9.70 -23.45 -8.16
C HIS A 53 9.69 -24.58 -7.12
N ASN A 54 10.81 -25.29 -6.94
CA ASN A 54 10.89 -26.35 -5.95
C ASN A 54 10.72 -25.83 -4.53
N THR A 55 11.34 -24.71 -4.17
CA THR A 55 11.17 -24.11 -2.84
C THR A 55 9.72 -23.70 -2.60
N MET A 56 9.07 -23.05 -3.57
CA MET A 56 7.67 -22.64 -3.46
C MET A 56 6.70 -23.82 -3.38
N ARG A 57 7.03 -24.95 -4.03
CA ARG A 57 6.19 -26.14 -4.06
C ARG A 57 6.39 -27.07 -2.87
N ARG A 58 7.64 -27.23 -2.42
CA ARG A 58 8.02 -28.24 -1.41
C ARG A 58 8.23 -27.67 -0.02
N GLY A 59 8.38 -26.36 0.12
CA GLY A 59 8.80 -25.78 1.40
C GLY A 59 10.31 -25.86 1.63
N ILE A 60 10.73 -25.45 2.82
CA ILE A 60 12.10 -25.56 3.33
C ILE A 60 12.04 -26.10 4.75
N TYR A 61 12.96 -27.01 5.07
CA TYR A 61 13.19 -27.46 6.44
C TYR A 61 14.30 -26.63 7.07
N ILE A 62 14.04 -26.09 8.27
CA ILE A 62 15.07 -25.53 9.14
C ILE A 62 14.98 -26.26 10.47
N SER A 63 16.05 -26.97 10.82
CA SER A 63 16.08 -27.90 11.95
C SER A 63 14.95 -28.94 11.82
N ASP A 64 14.09 -29.03 12.82
CA ASP A 64 12.94 -29.94 12.93
C ASP A 64 11.63 -29.34 12.39
N ARG A 65 11.66 -28.12 11.85
CA ARG A 65 10.46 -27.39 11.43
C ARG A 65 10.35 -27.28 9.92
N HIS A 66 9.14 -27.48 9.41
CA HIS A 66 8.83 -27.39 7.99
C HIS A 66 8.13 -26.06 7.68
N PHE A 67 8.77 -25.22 6.89
CA PHE A 67 8.22 -23.94 6.48
C PHE A 67 7.70 -24.04 5.05
N ILE A 68 6.42 -23.71 4.85
CA ILE A 68 5.80 -23.70 3.51
C ILE A 68 5.36 -22.29 3.12
N TYR A 69 5.23 -22.06 1.82
CA TYR A 69 4.81 -20.77 1.29
C TYR A 69 3.47 -20.35 1.89
N LEU A 70 3.43 -19.17 2.52
CA LEU A 70 2.22 -18.56 3.07
C LEU A 70 1.64 -17.54 2.08
N ALA A 71 2.41 -16.48 1.79
CA ALA A 71 2.00 -15.38 0.93
C ALA A 71 3.16 -14.44 0.60
N SER A 72 2.98 -13.58 -0.40
CA SER A 72 3.85 -12.42 -0.63
C SER A 72 3.05 -11.14 -0.49
N SER A 73 3.59 -10.17 0.24
CA SER A 73 3.07 -8.79 0.18
C SER A 73 3.51 -8.11 -1.11
N ASN A 74 2.90 -6.98 -1.48
CA ASN A 74 3.28 -6.26 -2.70
C ASN A 74 4.74 -5.79 -2.70
N SER A 75 5.30 -5.43 -1.53
CA SER A 75 6.72 -5.09 -1.43
C SER A 75 7.59 -6.33 -1.63
N GLN A 76 7.23 -7.44 -0.98
CA GLN A 76 7.92 -8.72 -1.18
C GLN A 76 7.89 -9.16 -2.65
N MET A 77 6.75 -9.06 -3.35
CA MET A 77 6.68 -9.43 -4.77
C MET A 77 7.60 -8.58 -5.67
N ARG A 78 7.72 -7.27 -5.41
CA ARG A 78 8.64 -6.40 -6.17
C ARG A 78 10.11 -6.75 -5.91
N ASP A 79 10.37 -7.32 -4.75
CA ASP A 79 11.70 -7.62 -4.24
C ASP A 79 12.06 -9.11 -4.37
N SER A 80 11.34 -9.86 -5.21
CA SER A 80 11.49 -11.33 -5.36
C SER A 80 11.43 -12.09 -4.03
N GLY A 81 10.64 -11.57 -3.10
CA GLY A 81 10.46 -12.07 -1.74
C GLY A 81 9.10 -12.72 -1.49
N CYS A 82 9.04 -13.48 -0.41
CA CYS A 82 7.84 -14.16 0.07
C CYS A 82 7.95 -14.45 1.57
N TYR A 83 6.79 -14.70 2.19
CA TYR A 83 6.70 -15.22 3.54
C TYR A 83 6.39 -16.71 3.49
N PHE A 84 7.18 -17.48 4.22
CA PHE A 84 6.90 -18.87 4.54
C PHE A 84 6.53 -18.94 6.02
N PHE A 85 5.74 -19.95 6.37
CA PHE A 85 5.24 -20.14 7.72
C PHE A 85 5.36 -21.60 8.10
N ASP A 86 5.62 -21.84 9.38
CA ASP A 86 5.69 -23.18 9.95
C ASP A 86 4.37 -23.91 9.74
N GLU A 87 4.43 -25.10 9.15
CA GLU A 87 3.27 -25.93 8.85
C GLU A 87 2.61 -26.49 10.12
N GLY A 88 3.33 -26.47 11.25
CA GLY A 88 2.90 -27.05 12.51
C GLY A 88 2.92 -28.58 12.47
N GLU A 89 2.67 -29.22 13.61
CA GLU A 89 2.71 -30.68 13.73
C GLU A 89 1.60 -31.39 12.93
N ASP A 90 0.46 -30.71 12.72
CA ASP A 90 -0.70 -31.25 12.02
C ASP A 90 -0.72 -30.95 10.51
N GLY A 91 0.26 -30.18 10.02
CA GLY A 91 0.39 -29.81 8.61
C GLY A 91 -0.67 -28.84 8.09
N LYS A 92 -1.51 -28.24 8.95
CA LYS A 92 -2.70 -27.47 8.52
C LYS A 92 -2.61 -25.99 8.79
N GLN A 93 -1.63 -25.55 9.58
CA GLN A 93 -1.57 -24.20 10.10
C GLN A 93 -1.59 -23.12 9.00
N VAL A 94 -0.88 -23.34 7.89
CA VAL A 94 -0.84 -22.36 6.78
C VAL A 94 -2.15 -22.25 6.03
N GLU A 95 -2.85 -23.37 5.82
CA GLU A 95 -4.17 -23.38 5.17
C GLU A 95 -5.20 -22.67 6.05
N GLU A 96 -5.18 -22.93 7.36
CA GLU A 96 -6.02 -22.26 8.34
C GLU A 96 -5.78 -20.75 8.37
N ILE A 97 -4.52 -20.32 8.38
CA ILE A 97 -4.16 -18.90 8.31
C ILE A 97 -4.77 -18.28 7.05
N ARG A 98 -4.57 -18.90 5.88
CA ARG A 98 -5.11 -18.39 4.60
C ARG A 98 -6.64 -18.28 4.62
N ASN A 99 -7.32 -19.29 5.16
CA ASN A 99 -8.78 -19.28 5.31
C ASN A 99 -9.26 -18.16 6.24
N GLN A 100 -8.48 -17.82 7.28
CA GLN A 100 -8.77 -16.70 8.17
C GLN A 100 -8.50 -15.32 7.56
N LEU A 101 -7.65 -15.20 6.53
CA LEU A 101 -7.35 -13.91 5.89
C LEU A 101 -8.54 -13.36 5.09
N GLY A 102 -9.36 -14.24 4.53
CA GLY A 102 -10.59 -13.87 3.81
C GLY A 102 -10.95 -14.85 2.70
N ILE A 103 -12.07 -14.58 2.04
CA ILE A 103 -12.55 -15.38 0.91
C ILE A 103 -12.01 -14.74 -0.37
N PHE A 104 -11.02 -15.38 -0.96
CA PHE A 104 -10.44 -14.95 -2.21
C PHE A 104 -11.04 -15.75 -3.37
N ASN A 105 -12.11 -15.21 -3.95
CA ASN A 105 -12.78 -15.87 -5.08
C ASN A 105 -11.84 -15.97 -6.31
N LYS A 106 -12.04 -16.96 -7.19
CA LYS A 106 -11.19 -17.37 -8.34
C LYS A 106 -10.90 -16.25 -9.37
N SER A 107 -10.17 -15.22 -8.97
CA SER A 107 -9.52 -14.26 -9.86
C SER A 107 -8.20 -14.81 -10.35
N ASN A 108 -7.69 -14.30 -11.48
CA ASN A 108 -6.34 -14.61 -11.98
C ASN A 108 -5.29 -14.60 -10.84
N ILE A 109 -4.35 -15.57 -10.86
CA ILE A 109 -3.37 -15.84 -9.79
C ILE A 109 -2.64 -14.57 -9.30
N PRO A 110 -2.16 -13.65 -10.17
CA PRO A 110 -1.51 -12.42 -9.72
C PRO A 110 -2.44 -11.49 -8.93
N LYS A 111 -3.72 -11.41 -9.31
CA LYS A 111 -4.75 -10.65 -8.57
C LYS A 111 -5.02 -11.30 -7.22
N LEU A 112 -5.08 -12.62 -7.17
CA LEU A 112 -5.23 -13.38 -5.93
C LEU A 112 -4.06 -13.09 -4.97
N MET A 113 -2.81 -13.24 -5.44
CA MET A 113 -1.61 -12.95 -4.65
C MET A 113 -1.59 -11.51 -4.15
N ALA A 114 -1.90 -10.53 -5.01
CA ALA A 114 -1.97 -9.12 -4.62
C ALA A 114 -3.07 -8.82 -3.58
N ARG A 115 -4.14 -9.63 -3.52
CA ARG A 115 -5.21 -9.52 -2.50
C ARG A 115 -4.79 -10.14 -1.18
N ILE A 116 -4.18 -11.32 -1.20
CA ILE A 116 -3.61 -11.95 0.01
C ILE A 116 -2.54 -11.02 0.61
N GLY A 117 -1.65 -10.48 -0.22
CA GLY A 117 -0.63 -9.52 0.18
C GLY A 117 -1.18 -8.21 0.75
N GLN A 118 -2.46 -7.89 0.54
CA GLN A 118 -3.09 -6.73 1.19
C GLN A 118 -3.35 -6.97 2.67
N CYS A 119 -3.52 -8.21 3.12
CA CYS A 119 -3.71 -8.54 4.52
C CYS A 119 -2.43 -8.35 5.36
N PHE A 120 -1.30 -8.03 4.74
CA PHE A 120 0.00 -7.85 5.38
C PHE A 120 0.32 -6.36 5.66
N THR A 121 -0.68 -5.52 5.98
CA THR A 121 -0.45 -4.09 6.32
C THR A 121 -0.43 -3.77 7.81
N GLN A 122 -0.05 -2.52 8.10
CA GLN A 122 0.73 -2.18 9.28
C GLN A 122 -0.02 -1.39 10.37
N ALA A 123 -1.08 -0.63 10.09
CA ALA A 123 -1.75 0.20 11.10
C ALA A 123 -3.15 -0.30 11.51
N LYS A 124 -3.67 0.06 12.70
CA LYS A 124 -5.00 -0.35 13.19
C LYS A 124 -5.73 0.81 13.86
N LEU A 125 -6.97 1.08 13.44
CA LEU A 125 -7.92 2.00 14.09
C LEU A 125 -9.29 1.34 14.27
N ARG A 126 -9.89 1.38 15.47
CA ARG A 126 -11.07 0.59 15.87
C ARG A 126 -12.41 1.25 15.51
N HIS A 127 -13.13 0.89 14.45
CA HIS A 127 -14.41 1.58 14.20
C HIS A 127 -15.57 0.71 13.67
N LYS A 128 -16.74 0.92 14.30
CA LYS A 128 -18.04 0.28 13.99
C LYS A 128 -18.98 1.17 13.17
N HIS A 129 -18.55 2.36 12.76
CA HIS A 129 -19.42 3.44 12.24
C HIS A 129 -19.09 3.81 10.79
N TYR A 130 -19.33 2.87 9.86
CA TYR A 130 -19.23 3.11 8.42
C TYR A 130 -20.49 2.65 7.70
N ASN A 131 -20.77 3.26 6.54
CA ASN A 131 -21.76 2.81 5.57
C ASN A 131 -21.11 2.70 4.19
N GLN A 132 -21.79 2.01 3.27
CA GLN A 132 -21.47 2.11 1.85
C GLN A 132 -22.45 3.05 1.15
N THR A 133 -21.92 3.89 0.27
CA THR A 133 -22.71 4.75 -0.64
C THR A 133 -22.52 4.27 -2.08
N PHE A 134 -23.22 4.86 -3.04
CA PHE A 134 -23.09 4.55 -4.47
C PHE A 134 -21.78 5.12 -5.06
N ASP A 135 -21.31 4.58 -6.17
CA ASP A 135 -20.23 5.20 -6.95
C ASP A 135 -20.76 6.38 -7.79
N VAL A 136 -19.96 7.45 -7.93
CA VAL A 136 -20.26 8.56 -8.83
C VAL A 136 -19.88 8.11 -10.24
N ILE A 137 -20.89 7.82 -11.05
CA ILE A 137 -20.75 7.31 -12.41
C ILE A 137 -21.29 8.36 -13.37
N GLY A 138 -20.59 8.60 -14.47
CA GLY A 138 -21.04 9.48 -15.54
C GLY A 138 -20.05 9.55 -16.70
N GLY A 139 -20.36 10.38 -17.70
CA GLY A 139 -19.56 10.45 -18.92
C GLY A 139 -19.53 9.12 -19.69
N ARG A 140 -18.73 9.09 -20.76
CA ARG A 140 -18.42 7.87 -21.50
C ARG A 140 -16.91 7.82 -21.72
N ASP A 141 -16.30 6.67 -21.50
CA ASP A 141 -14.92 6.46 -21.89
C ASP A 141 -14.79 6.32 -23.42
N THR A 142 -13.57 6.11 -23.91
CA THR A 142 -13.28 5.91 -25.34
C THR A 142 -13.99 4.68 -25.93
N SER A 143 -14.44 3.75 -25.08
CA SER A 143 -15.16 2.53 -25.44
C SER A 143 -16.68 2.70 -25.34
N GLY A 144 -17.17 3.86 -24.90
CA GLY A 144 -18.59 4.16 -24.71
C GLY A 144 -19.16 3.72 -23.37
N GLU A 145 -18.34 3.14 -22.48
CA GLU A 145 -18.77 2.64 -21.17
C GLU A 145 -18.83 3.77 -20.13
N PRO A 146 -19.71 3.67 -19.11
CA PRO A 146 -19.82 4.68 -18.07
C PRO A 146 -18.54 4.77 -17.23
N TYR A 147 -18.00 5.97 -17.07
CA TYR A 147 -16.80 6.18 -16.27
C TYR A 147 -17.14 6.35 -14.78
N THR A 148 -16.37 5.69 -13.90
CA THR A 148 -16.53 5.80 -12.45
C THR A 148 -15.59 6.87 -11.88
N PHE A 149 -16.08 8.10 -11.73
CA PHE A 149 -15.31 9.25 -11.22
C PHE A 149 -14.86 9.09 -9.76
N SER A 150 -15.56 8.26 -8.98
CA SER A 150 -15.20 8.00 -7.59
C SER A 150 -14.47 6.67 -7.37
N ASP A 151 -13.86 6.08 -8.40
CA ASP A 151 -13.20 4.77 -8.28
C ASP A 151 -12.12 4.82 -7.19
N GLY A 152 -12.31 4.01 -6.16
CA GLY A 152 -11.36 3.91 -5.07
C GLY A 152 -11.46 5.03 -4.01
N CYS A 153 -12.41 5.97 -4.14
CA CYS A 153 -12.47 7.19 -3.32
C CYS A 153 -13.72 7.23 -2.42
N GLY A 154 -13.51 7.05 -1.12
CA GLY A 154 -14.52 7.19 -0.07
C GLY A 154 -14.42 8.53 0.66
N ARG A 155 -15.18 8.69 1.74
CA ARG A 155 -15.23 9.93 2.54
C ARG A 155 -15.06 9.65 4.02
N ILE A 156 -14.48 10.59 4.75
CA ILE A 156 -14.26 10.53 6.19
C ILE A 156 -14.76 11.81 6.86
N SER A 157 -15.35 11.73 8.05
CA SER A 157 -15.77 12.93 8.79
C SER A 157 -14.56 13.70 9.35
N VAL A 158 -14.73 15.01 9.54
CA VAL A 158 -13.67 15.89 10.09
C VAL A 158 -13.21 15.40 11.46
N LYS A 159 -14.15 15.18 12.38
CA LYS A 159 -13.86 14.69 13.73
C LYS A 159 -13.10 13.36 13.73
N TYR A 160 -13.41 12.48 12.77
CA TYR A 160 -12.71 11.21 12.69
C TYR A 160 -11.32 11.36 12.06
N ALA A 161 -11.11 12.32 11.16
CA ALA A 161 -9.76 12.65 10.70
C ALA A 161 -8.89 13.24 11.82
N GLU A 162 -9.47 14.04 12.71
CA GLU A 162 -8.80 14.56 13.92
C GLU A 162 -8.43 13.44 14.91
N ASP A 163 -9.35 12.49 15.15
CA ASP A 163 -9.07 11.28 15.95
C ASP A 163 -7.86 10.53 15.36
N ILE A 164 -7.83 10.34 14.03
CA ILE A 164 -6.72 9.66 13.34
C ILE A 164 -5.42 10.45 13.45
N ALA A 165 -5.46 11.76 13.28
CA ALA A 165 -4.28 12.61 13.38
C ALA A 165 -3.68 12.57 14.80
N SER A 166 -4.54 12.52 15.82
CA SER A 166 -4.15 12.35 17.22
C SER A 166 -3.54 10.97 17.47
N ASP A 167 -4.18 9.90 16.97
CA ASP A 167 -3.68 8.52 17.10
C ASP A 167 -2.34 8.29 16.36
N LEU A 168 -2.03 9.14 15.37
CA LEU A 168 -0.77 9.12 14.59
C LEU A 168 0.27 10.14 15.09
N ASP A 169 0.01 10.83 16.21
CA ASP A 169 0.88 11.86 16.79
C ASP A 169 1.27 12.99 15.80
N LEU A 170 0.34 13.42 14.93
CA LEU A 170 0.58 14.46 13.92
C LEU A 170 0.46 15.91 14.46
N GLY A 171 0.30 16.06 15.77
CA GLY A 171 0.11 17.35 16.43
C GLY A 171 -1.13 18.08 15.91
N ASN A 172 -0.98 19.34 15.52
CA ASN A 172 -2.08 20.17 15.01
C ASN A 172 -2.36 19.98 13.51
N CYS A 173 -1.64 19.08 12.84
CA CYS A 173 -1.83 18.83 11.42
C CYS A 173 -2.82 17.70 11.18
N VAL A 174 -4.01 18.04 10.66
CA VAL A 174 -5.02 17.05 10.26
C VAL A 174 -4.94 16.81 8.75
N PRO A 175 -4.57 15.60 8.30
CA PRO A 175 -4.50 15.29 6.87
C PRO A 175 -5.88 15.37 6.20
N SER A 176 -5.92 15.86 4.96
CA SER A 176 -7.15 15.99 4.17
C SER A 176 -7.55 14.68 3.48
N CYS A 177 -6.62 13.75 3.30
CA CYS A 177 -6.94 12.41 2.80
C CYS A 177 -6.04 11.32 3.39
N PHE A 178 -6.59 10.11 3.43
CA PHE A 178 -5.93 8.93 3.99
C PHE A 178 -6.06 7.77 3.02
N GLN A 179 -4.94 7.11 2.71
CA GLN A 179 -4.93 5.84 2.02
C GLN A 179 -5.21 4.72 3.04
N ILE A 180 -6.22 3.91 2.76
CA ILE A 180 -6.71 2.92 3.72
C ILE A 180 -6.76 1.49 3.19
N ARG A 181 -6.74 0.55 4.12
CA ARG A 181 -7.11 -0.86 3.89
C ARG A 181 -8.04 -1.33 5.01
N PHE A 182 -9.15 -1.97 4.65
CA PHE A 182 -10.16 -2.39 5.61
C PHE A 182 -10.97 -3.59 5.11
N ARG A 183 -10.78 -4.79 5.65
CA ARG A 183 -11.62 -5.98 5.31
C ARG A 183 -11.78 -6.25 3.81
N GLY A 184 -10.71 -6.04 3.04
CA GLY A 184 -10.72 -6.17 1.57
C GLY A 184 -11.22 -4.93 0.82
N ILE A 185 -11.58 -3.86 1.53
CA ILE A 185 -11.71 -2.50 1.02
C ILE A 185 -10.32 -1.90 0.89
N LYS A 186 -10.02 -1.32 -0.27
CA LYS A 186 -8.79 -0.59 -0.56
C LYS A 186 -9.14 0.69 -1.30
N GLY A 187 -8.55 1.79 -0.87
CA GLY A 187 -8.73 3.07 -1.54
C GLY A 187 -8.19 4.24 -0.75
N VAL A 188 -8.67 5.42 -1.09
CA VAL A 188 -8.45 6.67 -0.36
C VAL A 188 -9.77 7.12 0.25
N VAL A 189 -9.72 7.74 1.41
CA VAL A 189 -10.84 8.50 1.99
C VAL A 189 -10.43 9.96 2.14
N SER A 190 -11.28 10.87 1.66
CA SER A 190 -11.08 12.31 1.78
C SER A 190 -11.98 12.90 2.85
N VAL A 191 -11.49 13.90 3.58
CA VAL A 191 -12.29 14.62 4.58
C VAL A 191 -13.47 15.29 3.90
N ASP A 192 -14.67 15.04 4.41
CA ASP A 192 -15.91 15.66 3.96
C ASP A 192 -16.64 16.25 5.19
N PRO A 193 -16.67 17.58 5.34
CA PRO A 193 -17.37 18.25 6.43
C PRO A 193 -18.85 17.87 6.53
N TRP A 194 -19.50 17.54 5.41
CA TRP A 194 -20.94 17.25 5.37
C TRP A 194 -21.28 15.92 6.05
N LEU A 195 -20.29 15.04 6.27
CA LEU A 195 -20.48 13.83 7.08
C LEU A 195 -20.70 14.16 8.57
N SER A 196 -20.08 15.24 9.06
CA SER A 196 -20.28 15.72 10.43
C SER A 196 -21.68 16.32 10.59
N ASP A 197 -22.13 17.14 9.63
CA ASP A 197 -23.46 17.78 9.65
C ASP A 197 -24.60 16.76 9.82
N ARG A 198 -24.51 15.61 9.15
CA ARG A 198 -25.51 14.54 9.29
C ARG A 198 -25.54 13.94 10.69
N THR A 199 -24.37 13.79 11.30
CA THR A 199 -24.25 13.30 12.68
C THR A 199 -24.83 14.33 13.64
N GLU A 200 -24.46 15.60 13.50
CA GLU A 200 -24.94 16.70 14.33
C GLU A 200 -26.46 16.92 14.20
N TRP A 201 -27.00 16.87 12.98
CA TRP A 201 -28.44 16.90 12.73
C TRP A 201 -29.15 15.76 13.47
N SER A 202 -28.62 14.53 13.39
CA SER A 202 -29.25 13.39 14.07
C SER A 202 -29.24 13.53 15.59
N GLU A 203 -28.17 14.11 16.16
CA GLU A 203 -28.07 14.36 17.59
C GLU A 203 -29.01 15.49 18.03
N LYS A 204 -29.06 16.59 17.27
CA LYS A 204 -29.94 17.74 17.53
C LYS A 204 -31.43 17.36 17.57
N TYR A 205 -31.86 16.49 16.67
CA TYR A 205 -33.25 16.04 16.59
C TYR A 205 -33.49 14.71 17.31
N SER A 206 -32.53 14.21 18.09
CA SER A 206 -32.62 12.94 18.83
C SER A 206 -33.06 11.75 17.97
N VAL A 207 -32.62 11.73 16.71
CA VAL A 207 -32.95 10.66 15.76
C VAL A 207 -32.10 9.43 16.10
N PRO A 208 -32.70 8.31 16.52
CA PRO A 208 -31.94 7.15 16.91
C PRO A 208 -31.19 6.56 15.71
N ASP A 209 -29.95 6.10 15.96
CA ASP A 209 -29.23 5.25 15.01
C ASP A 209 -30.01 3.95 14.82
N ASN A 210 -30.51 3.70 13.61
CA ASN A 210 -31.26 2.48 13.34
C ASN A 210 -30.31 1.28 13.43
N ARG A 211 -30.66 0.31 14.29
CA ARG A 211 -29.83 -0.86 14.62
C ARG A 211 -30.01 -2.04 13.66
N GLU A 212 -30.96 -1.95 12.72
CA GLU A 212 -31.18 -3.01 11.73
C GLU A 212 -30.03 -3.11 10.71
N LYS A 213 -29.70 -4.35 10.34
CA LYS A 213 -28.58 -4.74 9.46
C LYS A 213 -28.59 -4.08 8.07
N TYR A 214 -29.72 -3.51 7.66
CA TYR A 214 -29.95 -3.00 6.29
C TYR A 214 -30.40 -1.53 6.21
N LYS A 215 -30.30 -0.74 7.29
CA LYS A 215 -30.64 0.71 7.27
C LYS A 215 -29.51 1.57 7.82
N ARG A 216 -29.21 2.65 7.09
CA ARG A 216 -28.02 3.49 7.19
C ARG A 216 -27.80 4.04 8.61
N LYS A 217 -26.58 3.94 9.14
CA LYS A 217 -26.18 4.64 10.37
C LYS A 217 -26.18 6.16 10.13
N ASN A 218 -26.67 6.93 11.10
CA ASN A 218 -26.63 8.38 11.14
C ASN A 218 -25.32 8.87 11.75
N LYS A 219 -24.84 8.23 12.84
CA LYS A 219 -23.49 8.48 13.37
C LYS A 219 -22.45 7.80 12.48
N LEU A 220 -22.02 8.52 11.47
CA LEU A 220 -21.15 8.00 10.44
C LEU A 220 -19.79 8.68 10.45
N ARG A 221 -18.75 7.87 10.61
CA ARG A 221 -17.36 8.32 10.54
C ARG A 221 -16.76 8.15 9.15
N VAL A 222 -17.17 7.11 8.41
CA VAL A 222 -16.61 6.78 7.10
C VAL A 222 -17.68 6.31 6.11
N HIS A 223 -17.61 6.80 4.87
CA HIS A 223 -18.35 6.25 3.73
C HIS A 223 -17.40 5.54 2.77
N PHE A 224 -17.64 4.25 2.56
CA PHE A 224 -17.00 3.49 1.50
C PHE A 224 -17.87 3.42 0.25
N ARG A 225 -17.26 3.01 -0.87
CA ARG A 225 -17.96 2.79 -2.15
C ARG A 225 -17.73 1.38 -2.69
N PRO A 226 -18.63 0.84 -3.54
CA PRO A 226 -18.47 -0.46 -4.18
C PRO A 226 -17.14 -0.62 -4.90
N SER A 227 -16.68 0.41 -5.62
CA SER A 227 -15.38 0.44 -6.28
C SER A 227 -14.20 0.16 -5.33
N GLN A 228 -14.32 0.45 -4.04
CA GLN A 228 -13.28 0.17 -3.05
C GLN A 228 -13.28 -1.30 -2.58
N ASN A 229 -14.38 -2.07 -2.76
CA ASN A 229 -14.47 -3.48 -2.37
C ASN A 229 -13.66 -4.36 -3.34
N LYS A 230 -12.50 -4.85 -2.91
CA LYS A 230 -11.63 -5.70 -3.75
C LYS A 230 -11.82 -7.20 -3.47
N PHE A 231 -12.15 -7.58 -2.24
CA PHE A 231 -12.48 -8.95 -1.82
C PHE A 231 -13.22 -8.93 -0.47
N HIS A 232 -13.78 -10.06 -0.04
CA HIS A 232 -14.40 -10.19 1.27
C HIS A 232 -13.33 -10.58 2.30
N GLY A 233 -12.86 -9.61 3.07
CA GLY A 233 -11.89 -9.83 4.15
C GLY A 233 -12.52 -10.30 5.46
N SER A 234 -11.66 -10.68 6.42
CA SER A 234 -12.05 -11.21 7.72
C SER A 234 -12.96 -10.26 8.55
N VAL A 235 -13.52 -10.78 9.64
CA VAL A 235 -14.48 -10.07 10.54
C VAL A 235 -13.82 -8.94 11.35
N GLU A 236 -12.49 -8.79 11.28
CA GLU A 236 -11.75 -7.80 12.06
C GLU A 236 -12.19 -6.36 11.74
N MET A 237 -12.27 -5.52 12.79
CA MET A 237 -12.93 -4.21 12.74
C MET A 237 -11.95 -3.02 12.62
N TYR A 238 -10.70 -3.27 12.23
CA TYR A 238 -9.67 -2.22 12.21
C TYR A 238 -9.47 -1.63 10.81
N ILE A 239 -9.69 -0.33 10.65
CA ILE A 239 -9.26 0.40 9.45
C ILE A 239 -7.76 0.64 9.57
N GLU A 240 -7.02 0.26 8.55
CA GLU A 240 -5.57 0.41 8.51
C GLU A 240 -5.21 1.63 7.66
N ILE A 241 -4.52 2.61 8.24
CA ILE A 241 -3.95 3.73 7.49
C ILE A 241 -2.62 3.30 6.89
N VAL A 242 -2.51 3.36 5.57
CA VAL A 242 -1.28 3.04 4.83
C VAL A 242 -0.41 4.29 4.70
N LYS A 243 -1.03 5.41 4.35
CA LYS A 243 -0.38 6.71 4.18
C LYS A 243 -1.43 7.80 4.37
N TYR A 244 -1.01 9.00 4.74
CA TYR A 244 -1.84 10.19 4.82
C TYR A 244 -1.30 11.28 3.89
N SER A 245 -2.16 12.24 3.53
CA SER A 245 -1.75 13.38 2.70
C SER A 245 -0.65 14.18 3.38
N SER A 246 0.47 14.34 2.70
CA SER A 246 1.60 15.15 3.15
C SER A 246 2.29 15.77 1.93
N PRO A 247 2.83 17.00 2.05
CA PRO A 247 3.69 17.57 1.01
C PRO A 247 4.87 16.61 0.75
N THR A 248 5.12 16.30 -0.52
CA THR A 248 6.23 15.44 -0.92
C THR A 248 7.04 16.16 -1.99
N GLY A 249 8.35 16.25 -1.82
CA GLY A 249 9.25 16.75 -2.86
C GLY A 249 9.16 15.84 -4.08
N VAL A 250 8.99 16.43 -5.26
CA VAL A 250 8.91 15.69 -6.53
C VAL A 250 10.10 15.99 -7.40
N CYS A 251 10.53 14.99 -8.18
CA CYS A 251 11.59 15.12 -9.17
C CYS A 251 11.07 14.69 -10.54
N LEU A 252 11.59 15.30 -11.61
CA LEU A 252 11.33 14.82 -12.96
C LEU A 252 12.17 13.56 -13.21
N ASN A 253 11.49 12.45 -13.53
CA ASN A 253 12.17 11.23 -13.95
C ASN A 253 12.44 11.27 -15.46
N ARG A 254 13.37 10.44 -15.93
CA ARG A 254 13.75 10.37 -17.35
C ARG A 254 12.54 10.15 -18.30
N PRO A 255 11.59 9.24 -18.00
CA PRO A 255 10.39 9.10 -18.82
C PRO A 255 9.56 10.38 -18.96
N PHE A 256 9.30 11.11 -17.87
CA PHE A 256 8.56 12.38 -17.93
C PHE A 256 9.33 13.46 -18.69
N ILE A 257 10.66 13.51 -18.56
CA ILE A 257 11.50 14.41 -19.34
C ILE A 257 11.34 14.12 -20.83
N ALA A 258 11.41 12.85 -21.25
CA ALA A 258 11.24 12.47 -22.64
C ALA A 258 9.84 12.82 -23.19
N ILE A 259 8.79 12.65 -22.38
CA ILE A 259 7.43 13.06 -22.76
C ILE A 259 7.35 14.58 -22.90
N LEU A 260 7.90 15.34 -21.95
CA LEU A 260 7.89 16.81 -22.00
C LEU A 260 8.65 17.33 -23.22
N ASP A 261 9.79 16.72 -23.55
CA ASP A 261 10.58 17.03 -24.74
C ASP A 261 9.75 16.84 -26.03
N GLN A 262 9.19 15.65 -26.22
CA GLN A 262 8.39 15.31 -27.41
C GLN A 262 7.12 16.16 -27.53
N VAL A 263 6.34 16.27 -26.46
CA VAL A 263 5.06 16.99 -26.47
C VAL A 263 5.28 18.50 -26.67
N SER A 264 6.30 19.07 -26.02
CA SER A 264 6.61 20.50 -26.19
C SER A 264 7.09 20.81 -27.61
N ALA A 265 7.87 19.91 -28.24
CA ALA A 265 8.28 20.04 -29.64
C ALA A 265 7.08 20.06 -30.58
N MET A 266 6.09 19.19 -30.35
CA MET A 266 4.86 19.12 -31.16
C MET A 266 3.96 20.36 -31.00
N GLN A 267 3.97 20.99 -29.82
CA GLN A 267 3.12 22.16 -29.55
C GLN A 267 3.72 23.48 -30.04
N GLY A 268 5.04 23.56 -30.23
CA GLY A 268 5.69 24.66 -30.94
C GLY A 268 7.06 25.05 -30.39
N TYR A 269 7.89 25.58 -31.28
CA TYR A 269 9.30 25.89 -31.02
C TYR A 269 9.54 26.74 -29.75
N LYS A 270 8.80 27.83 -29.57
CA LYS A 270 8.97 28.71 -28.39
C LYS A 270 8.66 28.00 -27.07
N LEU A 271 7.66 27.13 -27.05
CA LEU A 271 7.33 26.34 -25.84
C LEU A 271 8.42 25.29 -25.60
N HIS A 272 8.86 24.62 -26.66
CA HIS A 272 9.91 23.62 -26.59
C HIS A 272 11.19 24.17 -25.98
N CYS A 273 11.74 25.28 -26.52
CA CYS A 273 12.92 25.93 -25.96
C CYS A 273 12.75 26.27 -24.48
N ARG A 274 11.62 26.89 -24.11
CA ARG A 274 11.35 27.24 -22.71
C ARG A 274 11.30 26.01 -21.80
N MET A 275 10.77 24.88 -22.27
CA MET A 275 10.72 23.64 -21.49
C MET A 275 12.10 23.00 -21.36
N THR A 276 12.84 22.89 -22.45
CA THR A 276 14.20 22.33 -22.44
C THR A 276 15.15 23.18 -21.59
N ASP A 277 15.10 24.50 -21.74
CA ASP A 277 15.92 25.45 -20.96
C ASP A 277 15.61 25.32 -19.47
N ARG A 278 14.34 25.21 -19.09
CA ARG A 278 13.94 25.03 -17.69
C ARG A 278 14.42 23.69 -17.12
N ILE A 279 14.39 22.62 -17.92
CA ILE A 279 14.89 21.31 -17.49
C ILE A 279 16.41 21.35 -17.29
N CYS A 280 17.15 21.96 -18.22
CA CYS A 280 18.60 22.17 -18.10
C CYS A 280 18.94 23.02 -16.87
N GLU A 281 18.24 24.13 -16.65
CA GLU A 281 18.44 25.00 -15.48
C GLU A 281 18.21 24.26 -14.16
N LEU A 282 17.18 23.41 -14.08
CA LEU A 282 16.92 22.57 -12.91
C LEU A 282 18.01 21.52 -12.68
N LEU A 283 18.54 20.94 -13.76
CA LEU A 283 19.66 20.00 -13.69
C LEU A 283 20.93 20.71 -13.20
N ASP A 284 21.25 21.88 -13.75
CA ASP A 284 22.43 22.66 -13.36
C ASP A 284 22.37 23.03 -11.88
N ARG A 285 21.20 23.47 -11.39
CA ARG A 285 20.99 23.73 -9.95
C ARG A 285 21.25 22.49 -9.10
N GLN A 286 20.74 21.32 -9.50
CA GLN A 286 20.99 20.07 -8.78
C GLN A 286 22.47 19.66 -8.80
N LEU A 287 23.16 19.85 -9.92
CA LEU A 287 24.59 19.54 -10.04
C LEU A 287 25.44 20.48 -9.19
N MET A 288 25.10 21.77 -9.14
CA MET A 288 25.75 22.74 -8.26
C MET A 288 25.54 22.39 -6.79
N GLU A 289 24.30 22.07 -6.38
CA GLU A 289 24.01 21.63 -5.00
C GLU A 289 24.81 20.39 -4.62
N LEU A 290 24.95 19.41 -5.54
CA LEU A 290 25.76 18.21 -5.33
C LEU A 290 27.25 18.53 -5.25
N ALA A 291 27.77 19.41 -6.12
CA ALA A 291 29.17 19.83 -6.11
C ALA A 291 29.51 20.56 -4.80
N GLU A 292 28.64 21.46 -4.34
CA GLU A 292 28.79 22.12 -3.04
C GLU A 292 28.75 21.13 -1.87
N ALA A 293 27.88 20.11 -1.94
CA ALA A 293 27.80 19.06 -0.93
C ALA A 293 29.10 18.25 -0.83
N LEU A 294 29.78 18.01 -1.94
CA LEU A 294 31.05 17.29 -1.99
C LEU A 294 32.23 18.13 -1.47
N MET A 295 32.14 19.45 -1.52
CA MET A 295 33.20 20.37 -1.10
C MET A 295 33.12 20.77 0.38
N LEU A 296 31.96 20.61 1.03
CA LEU A 296 31.72 21.00 2.42
C LEU A 296 30.99 19.89 3.20
N GLU A 297 31.73 19.25 4.11
CA GLU A 297 31.26 18.12 4.92
C GLU A 297 29.96 18.43 5.71
N ASN A 298 29.79 19.67 6.17
CA ASN A 298 28.57 20.13 6.86
C ASN A 298 27.32 20.27 5.96
N ARG A 299 27.48 20.44 4.64
CA ARG A 299 26.34 20.52 3.68
C ARG A 299 25.93 19.15 3.16
N TYR A 300 26.86 18.19 3.11
CA TYR A 300 26.58 16.80 2.79
C TYR A 300 25.49 16.19 3.67
N VAL A 301 25.57 16.44 4.99
CA VAL A 301 24.62 15.94 5.99
C VAL A 301 23.19 16.39 5.68
N ASN A 302 22.96 17.67 5.36
CA ASN A 302 21.61 18.21 5.09
C ASN A 302 20.97 17.66 3.80
N ILE A 303 21.75 17.48 2.73
CA ILE A 303 21.23 17.00 1.43
C ILE A 303 20.95 15.49 1.48
N VAL A 304 21.82 14.72 2.16
CA VAL A 304 21.65 13.28 2.30
C VAL A 304 20.52 12.94 3.28
N LEU A 305 20.39 13.65 4.41
CA LEU A 305 19.26 13.46 5.34
C LEU A 305 17.92 13.85 4.72
N MET A 306 17.84 14.94 3.95
CA MET A 306 16.59 15.30 3.25
C MET A 306 16.19 14.26 2.19
N LYS A 307 17.16 13.69 1.45
CA LYS A 307 16.87 12.64 0.46
C LYS A 307 16.53 11.31 1.12
N LEU A 308 17.20 10.90 2.20
CA LEU A 308 16.88 9.66 2.92
C LEU A 308 15.49 9.69 3.57
N LEU A 309 15.07 10.83 4.13
CA LEU A 309 13.73 11.01 4.72
C LEU A 309 12.60 11.00 3.68
N LEU A 310 12.90 11.26 2.40
CA LEU A 310 11.93 11.18 1.30
C LEU A 310 11.75 9.74 0.75
N PHE A 311 12.65 8.81 1.09
CA PHE A 311 12.64 7.43 0.61
C PHE A 311 12.38 6.37 1.71
N SER A 312 12.22 6.76 2.97
CA SER A 312 11.68 5.94 4.07
C SER A 312 10.17 6.06 4.21
#